data_AF-A0AAU1XN54-F1
#
_entry.id   AF-A0AAU1XN54-F1
#
_cell.length_a   1.000
_cell.length_b   1.000
_cell.length_c   1.000
_cell.angle_alpha   90.00
_cell.angle_beta   90.00
_cell.angle_gamma   90.00
#
_symmetry.space_group_name_H-M   'P 1'
#
loop_
_entity.id
_entity.type
_entity.pdbx_description
1 polymer ?
#
loop_
_entity_poly.entity_id
_entity_poly.type
_entity_poly.pdbx_seq_one_letter_code
_entity_poly.pdbx_strand_id
1 'polypeptide(L)'
;MRLLGVGVGLCAAALVVGALAAPAHAGADPAGEPSGGAPSAQDLRGAGWALKETGKTARFRGLAAVSRSTAWAAGSQGTVLRTLDGGRSWQDVSPPGAVAEGLELRDIEAFDARRAVALSIGEGEASRVLRTEDGGATWTETFRNPDPRAFYDCLTFFDARHGLAMSDPVDGRFRILSTDDGGRNWRVLPTAGMPEALPGEAGFAASGQCLVSAGPRDVWLATGGGASARVLHSADRGLTWRVAESTVPAGDPARGVFALAFRDRARGLAVGGDYRTGQASPQAAAVSSDGGRTWRRAAAPPPAYRSGAAWFPYSRGTALAVGPTGTDVTTDGGGSWRPLEPGSFDTVDCAPDTGCWAAGEKGRVARLERR
;
A
#
# COMPACT_ATOMS: atom_id res chain seq x y z
N MET A 1 42.02 45.34 -10.56
CA MET A 1 41.33 45.34 -9.25
C MET A 1 39.88 45.77 -9.50
N ARG A 2 38.92 44.87 -9.26
CA ARG A 2 37.44 45.02 -9.11
C ARG A 2 36.68 45.97 -10.07
N LEU A 3 35.83 45.47 -10.99
CA LEU A 3 34.42 45.01 -10.86
C LEU A 3 33.37 46.14 -10.88
N LEU A 4 32.45 46.03 -11.87
CA LEU A 4 30.97 46.21 -11.82
C LEU A 4 30.39 47.12 -12.92
N GLY A 5 29.29 46.66 -13.55
CA GLY A 5 28.42 47.51 -14.37
C GLY A 5 27.46 46.77 -15.31
N VAL A 6 26.29 46.42 -14.78
CA VAL A 6 25.10 45.83 -15.44
C VAL A 6 24.50 46.77 -16.50
N GLY A 7 23.82 46.24 -17.54
CA GLY A 7 22.71 47.00 -18.15
C GLY A 7 22.21 46.63 -19.56
N VAL A 8 21.07 45.93 -19.58
CA VAL A 8 19.90 46.10 -20.48
C VAL A 8 20.01 45.65 -21.96
N GLY A 9 19.31 44.55 -22.28
CA GLY A 9 18.97 44.11 -23.63
C GLY A 9 17.48 44.28 -23.94
N LEU A 10 17.20 44.87 -25.12
CA LEU A 10 15.90 45.29 -25.63
C LEU A 10 14.93 44.13 -25.95
N CYS A 11 13.63 44.43 -25.78
CA CYS A 11 12.53 43.76 -26.46
C CYS A 11 12.43 44.20 -27.94
N ALA A 12 12.28 43.25 -28.86
CA ALA A 12 11.50 43.42 -30.07
C ALA A 12 11.04 42.04 -30.57
N ALA A 13 9.73 41.81 -30.51
CA ALA A 13 9.06 40.69 -31.15
C ALA A 13 8.69 41.10 -32.59
N ALA A 14 8.81 40.19 -33.55
CA ALA A 14 7.66 39.69 -34.33
C ALA A 14 8.06 38.77 -35.49
N LEU A 15 7.19 37.77 -35.69
CA LEU A 15 6.78 37.12 -36.93
C LEU A 15 7.76 36.14 -37.62
N VAL A 16 7.51 34.85 -37.40
CA VAL A 16 7.67 33.83 -38.45
C VAL A 16 6.36 33.06 -38.61
N VAL A 17 5.98 32.95 -39.89
CA VAL A 17 4.76 32.37 -40.44
C VAL A 17 4.77 30.84 -40.30
N GLY A 18 3.58 30.27 -40.16
CA GLY A 18 3.34 28.88 -39.81
C GLY A 18 3.60 27.86 -40.92
N ALA A 19 3.85 26.64 -40.47
CA ALA A 19 3.56 25.41 -41.18
C ALA A 19 2.97 24.42 -40.17
N LEU A 20 1.69 24.10 -40.33
CA LEU A 20 0.97 23.09 -39.56
C LEU A 20 1.50 21.71 -39.97
N ALA A 21 2.18 21.02 -39.05
CA ALA A 21 2.43 19.59 -39.15
C ALA A 21 1.44 18.85 -38.24
N ALA A 22 0.53 18.11 -38.86
CA ALA A 22 -0.39 17.19 -38.20
C ALA A 22 0.38 16.04 -37.51
N PRO A 23 -0.12 15.45 -36.41
CA PRO A 23 0.47 14.24 -35.86
C PRO A 23 0.06 13.05 -36.74
N ALA A 24 1.07 12.40 -37.32
CA ALA A 24 0.91 11.16 -38.07
C ALA A 24 0.37 10.05 -37.15
N HIS A 25 -0.81 9.54 -37.51
CA HIS A 25 -1.34 8.25 -37.06
C HIS A 25 -0.89 7.17 -38.03
N ALA A 26 -0.21 6.14 -37.52
CA ALA A 26 -0.18 4.76 -38.03
C ALA A 26 0.66 3.97 -37.00
N GLY A 27 0.24 2.84 -36.43
CA GLY A 27 -0.60 1.79 -36.99
C GLY A 27 0.24 0.52 -37.02
N ALA A 28 0.17 -0.29 -35.97
CA ALA A 28 0.61 -1.68 -35.96
C ALA A 28 -0.11 -2.43 -34.82
N ASP A 29 -1.20 -3.10 -35.17
CA ASP A 29 -1.78 -4.19 -34.37
C ASP A 29 -0.78 -5.35 -34.28
N PRO A 30 -0.62 -5.99 -33.11
CA PRO A 30 -0.37 -7.41 -33.05
C PRO A 30 -1.71 -8.14 -32.88
N ALA A 31 -2.08 -8.86 -33.93
CA ALA A 31 -3.16 -9.82 -33.93
C ALA A 31 -2.98 -10.88 -32.82
N GLY A 32 -4.11 -11.28 -32.23
CA GLY A 32 -4.26 -12.56 -31.54
C GLY A 32 -4.16 -12.51 -30.02
N GLU A 33 -5.11 -11.83 -29.35
CA GLU A 33 -5.41 -12.17 -27.96
C GLU A 33 -5.87 -13.65 -27.92
N PRO A 34 -5.25 -14.53 -27.12
CA PRO A 34 -5.93 -15.74 -26.74
C PRO A 34 -7.11 -15.31 -25.88
N SER A 35 -8.33 -15.58 -26.36
CA SER A 35 -9.56 -15.50 -25.57
C SER A 35 -9.53 -16.58 -24.47
N GLY A 36 -8.64 -16.40 -23.49
CA GLY A 36 -8.69 -17.09 -22.22
C GLY A 36 -9.67 -16.33 -21.36
N GLY A 37 -10.82 -16.95 -21.06
CA GLY A 37 -11.82 -16.35 -20.16
C GLY A 37 -11.17 -15.87 -18.86
N ALA A 38 -11.65 -14.74 -18.34
CA ALA A 38 -11.20 -14.21 -17.06
C ALA A 38 -11.34 -15.30 -15.97
N PRO A 39 -10.31 -15.53 -15.14
CA PRO A 39 -10.39 -16.50 -14.05
C PRO A 39 -11.56 -16.14 -13.12
N SER A 40 -12.34 -17.14 -12.75
CA SER A 40 -13.56 -16.99 -11.95
C SER A 40 -13.29 -17.34 -10.49
N ALA A 41 -14.22 -17.02 -9.58
CA ALA A 41 -14.15 -17.45 -8.18
C ALA A 41 -14.04 -18.99 -7.98
N GLN A 42 -14.20 -19.80 -9.05
CA GLN A 42 -13.89 -21.23 -9.04
C GLN A 42 -12.37 -21.51 -8.94
N ASP A 43 -11.50 -20.55 -9.27
CA ASP A 43 -10.03 -20.73 -9.33
C ASP A 43 -9.32 -20.81 -7.97
N LEU A 44 -9.98 -20.37 -6.88
CA LEU A 44 -9.46 -20.58 -5.52
C LEU A 44 -9.93 -21.90 -4.88
N ARG A 45 -10.80 -22.68 -5.55
CA ARG A 45 -11.11 -24.02 -5.05
C ARG A 45 -9.85 -24.89 -5.20
N GLY A 46 -9.34 -25.38 -4.07
CA GLY A 46 -8.06 -26.08 -4.04
C GLY A 46 -6.85 -25.16 -4.03
N ALA A 47 -7.00 -23.83 -3.99
CA ALA A 47 -5.85 -22.95 -3.81
C ALA A 47 -5.43 -22.87 -2.35
N GLY A 48 -4.13 -22.70 -2.11
CA GLY A 48 -3.55 -22.45 -0.80
C GLY A 48 -2.15 -21.84 -0.91
N TRP A 49 -1.62 -21.37 0.21
CA TRP A 49 -0.32 -20.74 0.33
C TRP A 49 0.78 -21.80 0.21
N ALA A 50 1.58 -21.72 -0.84
CA ALA A 50 2.83 -22.45 -0.97
C ALA A 50 3.95 -21.61 -0.35
N LEU A 51 4.53 -22.09 0.76
CA LEU A 51 5.65 -21.41 1.43
C LEU A 51 6.85 -21.31 0.48
N LYS A 52 7.52 -20.16 0.54
CA LYS A 52 8.72 -19.83 -0.23
C LYS A 52 9.83 -19.52 0.77
N GLU A 53 10.71 -20.50 0.97
CA GLU A 53 11.78 -20.42 1.98
C GLU A 53 12.69 -19.22 1.72
N THR A 54 12.74 -18.30 2.67
CA THR A 54 13.55 -17.07 2.57
C THR A 54 14.91 -17.21 3.23
N GLY A 55 15.07 -18.18 4.14
CA GLY A 55 16.26 -18.30 5.00
C GLY A 55 16.44 -17.17 6.01
N LYS A 56 15.40 -16.36 6.25
CA LYS A 56 15.41 -15.24 7.21
C LYS A 56 14.49 -15.50 8.39
N THR A 57 14.67 -14.73 9.46
CA THR A 57 13.80 -14.72 10.64
C THR A 57 13.04 -13.40 10.82
N ALA A 58 13.34 -12.39 9.99
CA ALA A 58 12.68 -11.09 10.00
C ALA A 58 11.16 -11.22 9.85
N ARG A 59 10.40 -10.31 10.49
CA ARG A 59 8.96 -10.21 10.29
C ARG A 59 8.69 -9.26 9.13
N PHE A 60 8.13 -9.78 8.06
CA PHE A 60 7.85 -9.03 6.84
C PHE A 60 6.44 -8.45 6.90
N ARG A 61 6.34 -7.12 6.83
CA ARG A 61 5.06 -6.39 6.85
C ARG A 61 4.87 -5.50 5.63
N GLY A 62 5.96 -5.11 4.96
CA GLY A 62 5.90 -4.56 3.61
C GLY A 62 5.96 -5.70 2.58
N LEU A 63 5.09 -5.64 1.57
CA LEU A 63 5.05 -6.60 0.47
C LEU A 63 4.58 -5.89 -0.79
N ALA A 64 5.32 -6.07 -1.90
CA ALA A 64 4.88 -5.66 -3.23
C ALA A 64 4.94 -6.86 -4.18
N ALA A 65 3.77 -7.26 -4.70
CA ALA A 65 3.62 -8.26 -5.73
C ALA A 65 3.73 -7.61 -7.12
N VAL A 66 4.85 -7.82 -7.81
CA VAL A 66 5.05 -7.29 -9.16
C VAL A 66 4.50 -8.27 -10.21
N SER A 67 4.69 -9.57 -9.98
CA SER A 67 4.16 -10.66 -10.82
C SER A 67 4.17 -11.99 -10.05
N ARG A 68 3.76 -13.10 -10.69
CA ARG A 68 3.95 -14.46 -10.16
C ARG A 68 5.41 -14.84 -9.95
N SER A 69 6.35 -14.23 -10.69
CA SER A 69 7.78 -14.51 -10.55
C SER A 69 8.53 -13.49 -9.71
N THR A 70 8.01 -12.26 -9.60
CA THR A 70 8.70 -11.14 -8.97
C THR A 70 7.90 -10.57 -7.81
N ALA A 71 8.53 -10.52 -6.64
CA ALA A 71 7.98 -9.88 -5.46
C ALA A 71 9.10 -9.32 -4.58
N TRP A 72 8.74 -8.32 -3.78
CA TRP A 72 9.60 -7.70 -2.78
C TRP A 72 8.96 -7.85 -1.40
N ALA A 73 9.75 -8.17 -0.38
CA ALA A 73 9.31 -8.23 1.00
C ALA A 73 10.23 -7.36 1.87
N ALA A 74 9.64 -6.53 2.74
CA ALA A 74 10.37 -5.64 3.63
C ALA A 74 9.89 -5.81 5.07
N GLY A 75 10.81 -5.70 6.03
CA GLY A 75 10.51 -6.05 7.41
C GLY A 75 11.49 -5.55 8.45
N SER A 76 11.44 -6.21 9.61
CA SER A 76 12.26 -5.88 10.77
C SER A 76 13.77 -5.89 10.49
N GLN A 77 14.50 -5.10 11.26
CA GLN A 77 15.95 -4.88 11.12
C GLN A 77 16.36 -4.43 9.69
N GLY A 78 15.53 -3.63 9.03
CA GLY A 78 15.82 -3.08 7.71
C GLY A 78 15.86 -4.13 6.59
N THR A 79 15.40 -5.35 6.84
CA THR A 79 15.55 -6.46 5.89
C THR A 79 14.68 -6.21 4.66
N VAL A 80 15.27 -6.26 3.47
CA VAL A 80 14.55 -6.27 2.19
C VAL A 80 14.98 -7.48 1.36
N LEU A 81 14.00 -8.28 0.94
CA LEU A 81 14.21 -9.41 0.05
C LEU A 81 13.53 -9.18 -1.29
N ARG A 82 14.13 -9.70 -2.35
CA ARG A 82 13.56 -9.72 -3.70
C ARG A 82 13.67 -11.11 -4.32
N THR A 83 12.61 -11.58 -4.94
CA THR A 83 12.64 -12.76 -5.81
C THR A 83 12.38 -12.38 -7.26
N LEU A 84 12.97 -13.15 -8.19
CA LEU A 84 12.75 -13.03 -9.64
C LEU A 84 12.32 -14.36 -10.27
N ASP A 85 12.12 -15.40 -9.45
CA ASP A 85 11.93 -16.78 -9.90
C ASP A 85 10.74 -17.49 -9.25
N GLY A 86 9.77 -16.72 -8.73
CA GLY A 86 8.57 -17.23 -8.08
C GLY A 86 8.81 -17.72 -6.66
N GLY A 87 9.84 -17.18 -5.98
CA GLY A 87 10.18 -17.49 -4.60
C GLY A 87 10.92 -18.82 -4.47
N ARG A 88 11.51 -19.33 -5.56
CA ARG A 88 12.45 -20.46 -5.50
C ARG A 88 13.76 -20.02 -4.86
N SER A 89 14.15 -18.77 -5.07
CA SER A 89 15.24 -18.11 -4.36
C SER A 89 14.88 -16.66 -4.02
N TRP A 90 15.52 -16.15 -2.97
CA TRP A 90 15.40 -14.77 -2.50
C TRP A 90 16.78 -14.15 -2.41
N GLN A 91 16.91 -12.95 -2.96
CA GLN A 91 18.10 -12.11 -2.83
C GLN A 91 17.89 -11.14 -1.67
N ASP A 92 18.86 -11.08 -0.77
CA ASP A 92 18.93 -10.02 0.23
C ASP A 92 19.46 -8.75 -0.43
N VAL A 93 18.59 -7.75 -0.49
CA VAL A 93 18.84 -6.46 -1.14
C VAL A 93 18.59 -5.32 -0.14
N SER A 94 18.86 -5.58 1.14
CA SER A 94 18.63 -4.65 2.23
C SER A 94 19.41 -3.33 2.04
N PRO A 95 18.82 -2.17 2.35
CA PRO A 95 19.52 -0.89 2.29
C PRO A 95 20.78 -0.88 3.18
N PRO A 96 21.91 -0.35 2.71
CA PRO A 96 23.11 -0.21 3.53
C PRO A 96 22.82 0.55 4.82
N GLY A 97 23.32 0.07 5.96
CA GLY A 97 23.13 0.71 7.27
C GLY A 97 21.77 0.43 7.94
N ALA A 98 20.72 0.06 7.20
CA ALA A 98 19.38 -0.14 7.77
C ALA A 98 19.33 -1.22 8.87
N VAL A 99 20.12 -2.28 8.73
CA VAL A 99 20.27 -3.33 9.75
C VAL A 99 20.97 -2.80 11.01
N ALA A 100 22.07 -2.07 10.83
CA ALA A 100 22.86 -1.50 11.93
C ALA A 100 22.06 -0.44 12.71
N GLU A 101 21.20 0.30 12.01
CA GLU A 101 20.33 1.32 12.56
C GLU A 101 19.00 0.75 13.10
N GLY A 102 18.74 -0.55 12.90
CA GLY A 102 17.55 -1.22 13.41
C GLY A 102 16.24 -0.68 12.83
N LEU A 103 16.24 -0.25 11.56
CA LEU A 103 15.05 0.28 10.91
C LEU A 103 13.91 -0.75 10.87
N GLU A 104 12.66 -0.31 11.02
CA GLU A 104 11.49 -1.17 10.89
C GLU A 104 10.76 -0.83 9.59
N LEU A 105 11.07 -1.57 8.52
CA LEU A 105 10.40 -1.37 7.24
C LEU A 105 9.02 -2.01 7.30
N ARG A 106 7.97 -1.18 7.26
CA ARG A 106 6.57 -1.64 7.34
C ARG A 106 5.82 -1.57 6.03
N ASP A 107 6.41 -0.90 5.05
CA ASP A 107 5.81 -0.77 3.73
C ASP A 107 6.89 -0.79 2.64
N ILE A 108 6.53 -1.34 1.48
CA ILE A 108 7.33 -1.30 0.27
C ILE A 108 6.40 -1.34 -0.94
N GLU A 109 6.59 -0.39 -1.86
CA GLU A 109 5.89 -0.30 -3.13
C GLU A 109 6.90 -0.48 -4.26
N ALA A 110 6.68 -1.48 -5.12
CA ALA A 110 7.59 -1.81 -6.22
C ALA A 110 6.94 -1.57 -7.57
N PHE A 111 7.62 -0.80 -8.43
CA PHE A 111 7.16 -0.53 -9.79
C PHE A 111 7.54 -1.66 -10.75
N ASP A 112 8.65 -2.35 -10.47
CA ASP A 112 9.15 -3.49 -11.22
C ASP A 112 10.24 -4.25 -10.42
N ALA A 113 10.99 -5.13 -11.10
CA ALA A 113 12.11 -5.86 -10.53
C ALA A 113 13.30 -4.98 -10.10
N ARG A 114 13.39 -3.73 -10.55
CA ARG A 114 14.51 -2.81 -10.33
C ARG A 114 14.18 -1.64 -9.43
N ARG A 115 12.94 -1.15 -9.45
CA ARG A 115 12.55 0.11 -8.83
C ARG A 115 11.54 -0.13 -7.71
N ALA A 116 11.89 0.30 -6.50
CA ALA A 116 11.03 0.19 -5.32
C ALA A 116 11.27 1.34 -4.35
N VAL A 117 10.25 1.61 -3.53
CA VAL A 117 10.25 2.61 -2.46
C VAL A 117 9.82 1.93 -1.18
N ALA A 118 10.62 2.01 -0.12
CA ALA A 118 10.37 1.40 1.18
C ALA A 118 10.20 2.49 2.26
N LEU A 119 9.29 2.25 3.21
CA LEU A 119 9.03 3.11 4.35
C LEU A 119 9.53 2.44 5.63
N SER A 120 10.43 3.13 6.33
CA SER A 120 10.74 2.84 7.73
C SER A 120 9.80 3.63 8.63
N ILE A 121 9.27 2.98 9.65
CA ILE A 121 8.46 3.61 10.70
C ILE A 121 9.32 4.02 11.90
N GLY A 122 8.78 4.86 12.76
CA GLY A 122 9.40 5.26 14.02
C GLY A 122 9.21 6.76 14.28
N GLU A 123 9.36 7.17 15.54
CA GLU A 123 9.25 8.57 15.93
C GLU A 123 10.37 9.42 15.31
N GLY A 124 10.04 10.62 14.85
CA GLY A 124 11.02 11.57 14.33
C GLY A 124 11.85 10.98 13.18
N GLU A 125 13.17 11.12 13.26
CA GLU A 125 14.16 10.74 12.24
C GLU A 125 14.22 9.23 11.94
N ALA A 126 13.53 8.38 12.73
CA ALA A 126 13.38 6.96 12.44
C ALA A 126 12.38 6.70 11.29
N SER A 127 11.42 7.61 11.08
CA SER A 127 10.56 7.61 9.90
C SER A 127 11.33 8.08 8.66
N ARG A 128 11.49 7.19 7.67
CA ARG A 128 12.34 7.42 6.49
C ARG A 128 11.74 6.79 5.25
N VAL A 129 12.01 7.40 4.10
CA VAL A 129 11.70 6.81 2.78
C VAL A 129 13.00 6.50 2.05
N LEU A 130 13.17 5.22 1.71
CA LEU A 130 14.32 4.70 0.99
C LEU A 130 13.88 4.28 -0.41
N ARG A 131 14.71 4.53 -1.43
CA ARG A 131 14.38 4.24 -2.82
C ARG A 131 15.54 3.58 -3.55
N THR A 132 15.23 2.62 -4.41
CA THR A 132 16.19 1.95 -5.30
C THR A 132 15.78 2.05 -6.77
N GLU A 133 16.76 1.99 -7.68
CA GLU A 133 16.61 2.02 -9.15
C GLU A 133 17.28 0.84 -9.88
N ASP A 134 18.02 0.03 -9.12
CA ASP A 134 18.92 -1.01 -9.62
C ASP A 134 18.67 -2.36 -8.97
N GLY A 135 17.46 -2.56 -8.44
CA GLY A 135 17.06 -3.83 -7.86
C GLY A 135 17.55 -4.03 -6.44
N GLY A 136 17.79 -2.92 -5.72
CA GLY A 136 18.27 -2.89 -4.35
C GLY A 136 19.78 -3.12 -4.24
N ALA A 137 20.53 -3.01 -5.34
CA ALA A 137 22.00 -2.97 -5.28
C ALA A 137 22.48 -1.67 -4.63
N THR A 138 21.77 -0.56 -4.87
CA THR A 138 21.93 0.69 -4.14
C THR A 138 20.58 1.24 -3.69
N TRP A 139 20.61 1.95 -2.56
CA TRP A 139 19.45 2.64 -1.99
C TRP A 139 19.82 4.08 -1.69
N THR A 140 18.89 4.99 -1.99
CA THR A 140 18.98 6.42 -1.65
C THR A 140 17.90 6.74 -0.61
N GLU A 141 18.30 7.40 0.47
CA GLU A 141 17.33 8.01 1.38
C GLU A 141 16.79 9.29 0.74
N THR A 142 15.49 9.27 0.44
CA THR A 142 14.80 10.35 -0.31
C THR A 142 13.94 11.21 0.61
N PHE A 143 13.70 10.75 1.83
CA PHE A 143 13.07 11.52 2.88
C PHE A 143 13.50 10.99 4.25
N ARG A 144 13.75 11.91 5.17
CA ARG A 144 13.94 11.68 6.60
C ARG A 144 13.07 12.67 7.35
N ASN A 145 12.25 12.19 8.27
CA ASN A 145 11.28 13.03 8.95
C ASN A 145 11.94 13.97 9.98
N PRO A 146 11.82 15.31 9.80
CA PRO A 146 12.43 16.28 10.71
C PRO A 146 11.57 16.63 11.94
N ASP A 147 10.30 16.20 11.98
CA ASP A 147 9.37 16.53 13.07
C ASP A 147 9.34 15.37 14.08
N PRO A 148 9.83 15.54 15.33
CA PRO A 148 9.90 14.45 16.30
C PRO A 148 8.53 13.88 16.70
N ARG A 149 7.44 14.57 16.36
CA ARG A 149 6.07 14.16 16.69
C ARG A 149 5.42 13.32 15.58
N ALA A 150 5.95 13.39 14.36
CA ALA A 150 5.40 12.63 13.23
C ALA A 150 5.90 11.17 13.24
N PHE A 151 5.03 10.28 12.78
CA PHE A 151 5.26 8.84 12.70
C PHE A 151 4.59 8.34 11.43
N TYR A 152 5.37 7.98 10.40
CA TYR A 152 4.81 7.57 9.10
C TYR A 152 4.54 6.06 9.09
N ASP A 153 3.30 5.66 8.80
CA ASP A 153 2.86 4.26 8.89
C ASP A 153 2.85 3.51 7.55
N CYS A 154 2.42 4.18 6.49
CA CYS A 154 2.10 3.58 5.19
C CYS A 154 2.38 4.55 4.04
N LEU A 155 2.62 4.02 2.84
CA LEU A 155 2.71 4.75 1.58
C LEU A 155 1.93 4.03 0.47
N THR A 156 1.62 4.75 -0.60
CA THR A 156 1.00 4.17 -1.80
C THR A 156 1.32 5.01 -3.02
N PHE A 157 1.27 4.39 -4.21
CA PHE A 157 1.49 5.06 -5.49
C PHE A 157 0.28 4.94 -6.41
N PHE A 158 -0.16 6.06 -6.98
CA PHE A 158 -1.22 6.10 -8.00
C PHE A 158 -0.70 5.64 -9.37
N ASP A 159 0.59 5.90 -9.60
CA ASP A 159 1.34 5.59 -10.82
C ASP A 159 2.85 5.65 -10.51
N ALA A 160 3.70 5.43 -11.52
CA ALA A 160 5.16 5.42 -11.36
C ALA A 160 5.78 6.77 -10.95
N ARG A 161 5.00 7.85 -10.84
CA ARG A 161 5.48 9.18 -10.44
C ARG A 161 4.79 9.72 -9.20
N HIS A 162 3.50 9.48 -9.02
CA HIS A 162 2.73 10.13 -7.97
C HIS A 162 2.43 9.15 -6.86
N GLY A 163 2.81 9.52 -5.63
CA GLY A 163 2.56 8.71 -4.45
C GLY A 163 2.40 9.57 -3.21
N LEU A 164 1.87 8.96 -2.16
CA LEU A 164 1.67 9.57 -0.85
C LEU A 164 2.28 8.68 0.24
N ALA A 165 2.67 9.30 1.35
CA ALA A 165 2.90 8.60 2.62
C ALA A 165 2.11 9.31 3.71
N MET A 166 1.59 8.56 4.67
CA MET A 166 0.74 9.06 5.76
C MET A 166 1.46 8.90 7.09
N SER A 167 1.40 9.96 7.91
CA SER A 167 1.80 9.96 9.31
C SER A 167 0.62 10.18 10.23
N ASP A 168 0.74 9.59 11.42
CA ASP A 168 -0.09 9.87 12.57
C ASP A 168 -0.29 11.37 12.84
N PRO A 169 -1.35 11.75 13.56
CA PRO A 169 -1.72 13.15 13.71
C PRO A 169 -0.64 14.00 14.39
N VAL A 170 -0.30 15.11 13.74
CA VAL A 170 0.51 16.19 14.30
C VAL A 170 -0.37 17.43 14.36
N ASP A 171 -0.41 18.08 15.53
CA ASP A 171 -1.27 19.25 15.77
C ASP A 171 -2.76 18.95 15.43
N GLY A 172 -3.21 17.73 15.77
CA GLY A 172 -4.59 17.28 15.64
C GLY A 172 -5.02 16.82 14.25
N ARG A 173 -4.11 16.71 13.27
CA ARG A 173 -4.42 16.25 11.90
C ARG A 173 -3.38 15.30 11.36
N PHE A 174 -3.81 14.28 10.62
CA PHE A 174 -2.90 13.40 9.88
C PHE A 174 -2.03 14.21 8.91
N ARG A 175 -0.75 13.85 8.83
CA ARG A 175 0.23 14.52 7.96
C ARG A 175 0.45 13.68 6.71
N ILE A 176 0.34 14.31 5.54
CA ILE A 176 0.50 13.63 4.25
C ILE A 176 1.78 14.13 3.57
N LEU A 177 2.67 13.22 3.21
CA LEU A 177 3.74 13.46 2.25
C LEU A 177 3.25 13.14 0.85
N SER A 178 3.78 13.87 -0.13
CA SER A 178 3.50 13.67 -1.54
C SER A 178 4.78 13.74 -2.37
N THR A 179 4.85 12.86 -3.36
CA THR A 179 5.84 12.88 -4.44
C THR A 179 5.12 12.98 -5.79
N ASP A 180 5.76 13.64 -6.75
CA ASP A 180 5.35 13.68 -8.16
C ASP A 180 6.46 13.23 -9.12
N ASP A 181 7.54 12.66 -8.58
CA ASP A 181 8.74 12.19 -9.28
C ASP A 181 9.14 10.75 -8.91
N GLY A 182 8.19 9.95 -8.44
CA GLY A 182 8.34 8.52 -8.19
C GLY A 182 9.05 8.22 -6.87
N GLY A 183 8.92 9.12 -5.90
CA GLY A 183 9.52 9.01 -4.58
C GLY A 183 10.97 9.48 -4.53
N ARG A 184 11.46 10.27 -5.49
CA ARG A 184 12.82 10.84 -5.44
C ARG A 184 12.87 12.07 -4.54
N ASN A 185 11.79 12.85 -4.54
CA ASN A 185 11.59 13.97 -3.64
C ASN A 185 10.19 13.91 -3.01
N TRP A 186 10.10 14.38 -1.78
CA TRP A 186 8.87 14.40 -1.00
C TRP A 186 8.61 15.78 -0.42
N ARG A 187 7.34 16.19 -0.40
CA ARG A 187 6.87 17.41 0.28
C ARG A 187 5.69 17.10 1.16
N VAL A 188 5.55 17.85 2.24
CA VAL A 188 4.38 17.80 3.12
C VAL A 188 3.25 18.58 2.47
N LEU A 189 2.08 17.97 2.33
CA LEU A 189 0.89 18.66 1.82
C LEU A 189 0.28 19.58 2.90
N PRO A 190 -0.39 20.68 2.50
CA PRO A 190 -1.13 21.52 3.43
C PRO A 190 -2.22 20.74 4.18
N THR A 191 -2.41 21.05 5.46
CA THR A 191 -3.39 20.37 6.34
C THR A 191 -4.79 20.99 6.29
N ALA A 192 -5.00 22.05 5.50
CA ALA A 192 -6.28 22.78 5.46
C ALA A 192 -7.46 21.90 5.00
N GLY A 193 -7.22 20.95 4.09
CA GLY A 193 -8.22 20.00 3.62
C GLY A 193 -8.27 18.67 4.39
N MET A 194 -7.50 18.54 5.48
CA MET A 194 -7.50 17.35 6.34
C MET A 194 -8.41 17.59 7.56
N PRO A 195 -9.43 16.75 7.78
CA PRO A 195 -10.26 16.77 8.99
C PRO A 195 -9.44 16.55 10.27
N GLU A 196 -9.97 17.03 11.39
CA GLU A 196 -9.38 16.76 12.69
C GLU A 196 -9.44 15.26 13.01
N ALA A 197 -8.35 14.79 13.63
CA ALA A 197 -8.27 13.48 14.22
C ALA A 197 -9.10 13.44 15.51
N LEU A 198 -9.74 12.31 15.78
CA LEU A 198 -10.36 12.06 17.07
C LEU A 198 -9.27 11.88 18.14
N PRO A 199 -9.57 12.12 19.43
CA PRO A 199 -8.65 11.79 20.51
C PRO A 199 -8.22 10.31 20.45
N GLY A 200 -6.90 10.07 20.42
CA GLY A 200 -6.31 8.73 20.32
C GLY A 200 -6.37 8.08 18.94
N GLU A 201 -6.82 8.80 17.91
CA GLU A 201 -6.88 8.25 16.56
C GLU A 201 -5.51 8.20 15.89
N ALA A 202 -5.19 7.06 15.27
CA ALA A 202 -3.92 6.79 14.62
C ALA A 202 -4.10 5.86 13.40
N GLY A 203 -3.05 5.76 12.59
CA GLY A 203 -2.85 4.70 11.61
C GLY A 203 -2.36 3.41 12.27
N PHE A 204 -2.35 2.32 11.50
CA PHE A 204 -1.73 1.07 11.93
C PHE A 204 -0.73 0.60 10.87
N ALA A 205 0.56 0.68 11.17
CA ALA A 205 1.65 0.11 10.36
C ALA A 205 1.72 -1.44 10.42
N ALA A 206 0.60 -2.12 10.20
CA ALA A 206 0.50 -3.57 10.28
C ALA A 206 0.91 -4.28 8.98
N SER A 207 0.72 -3.63 7.82
CA SER A 207 0.86 -4.27 6.49
C SER A 207 1.17 -3.31 5.32
N GLY A 208 1.33 -2.01 5.57
CA GLY A 208 1.36 -0.96 4.52
C GLY A 208 -0.03 -0.57 3.99
N GLN A 209 -1.07 -1.36 4.26
CA GLN A 209 -2.38 -1.17 3.64
C GLN A 209 -3.33 -0.23 4.40
N CYS A 210 -2.78 0.60 5.31
CA CYS A 210 -3.55 1.66 5.96
C CYS A 210 -3.75 2.88 5.04
N LEU A 211 -2.99 2.99 3.94
CA LEU A 211 -3.18 3.98 2.88
C LEU A 211 -3.19 3.25 1.53
N VAL A 212 -4.28 3.36 0.76
CA VAL A 212 -4.39 2.66 -0.53
C VAL A 212 -4.95 3.59 -1.60
N SER A 213 -4.44 3.47 -2.83
CA SER A 213 -4.93 4.23 -3.98
C SER A 213 -5.69 3.33 -4.97
N ALA A 214 -6.60 3.93 -5.74
CA ALA A 214 -7.26 3.25 -6.85
C ALA A 214 -7.49 4.22 -8.01
N GLY A 215 -6.80 3.98 -9.12
CA GLY A 215 -6.79 4.91 -10.25
C GLY A 215 -5.91 6.14 -10.00
N PRO A 216 -6.04 7.20 -10.82
CA PRO A 216 -5.00 8.22 -10.90
C PRO A 216 -5.00 9.26 -9.78
N ARG A 217 -6.03 9.30 -8.93
CA ARG A 217 -6.25 10.39 -7.96
C ARG A 217 -6.88 9.98 -6.63
N ASP A 218 -7.67 8.91 -6.62
CA ASP A 218 -8.42 8.49 -5.44
C ASP A 218 -7.52 7.72 -4.46
N VAL A 219 -7.54 8.12 -3.19
CA VAL A 219 -6.80 7.51 -2.09
C VAL A 219 -7.67 7.42 -0.84
N TRP A 220 -7.55 6.30 -0.12
CA TRP A 220 -8.25 6.04 1.12
C TRP A 220 -7.25 5.78 2.24
N LEU A 221 -7.56 6.30 3.43
CA LEU A 221 -6.80 6.16 4.66
C LEU A 221 -7.68 5.46 5.71
N ALA A 222 -7.19 4.38 6.29
CA ALA A 222 -7.80 3.66 7.39
C ALA A 222 -7.23 4.09 8.74
N THR A 223 -8.09 4.23 9.73
CA THR A 223 -7.71 4.64 11.08
C THR A 223 -8.40 3.83 12.16
N GLY A 224 -7.89 3.94 13.39
CA GLY A 224 -8.51 3.42 14.59
C GLY A 224 -7.94 4.04 15.84
N GLY A 225 -8.01 3.31 16.96
CA GLY A 225 -7.54 3.74 18.27
C GLY A 225 -8.43 4.77 18.98
N GLY A 226 -9.12 5.62 18.21
CA GLY A 226 -10.09 6.57 18.71
C GLY A 226 -11.48 5.99 19.00
N ALA A 227 -12.41 6.88 19.35
CA ALA A 227 -13.81 6.53 19.62
C ALA A 227 -14.52 5.84 18.44
N SER A 228 -14.03 6.04 17.21
CA SER A 228 -14.55 5.44 15.99
C SER A 228 -13.39 5.00 15.09
N ALA A 229 -13.59 3.92 14.34
CA ALA A 229 -12.66 3.46 13.32
C ALA A 229 -13.11 4.07 11.98
N ARG A 230 -12.32 4.98 11.41
CA ARG A 230 -12.73 5.80 10.27
C ARG A 230 -12.02 5.37 8.99
N VAL A 231 -12.65 5.70 7.87
CA VAL A 231 -12.01 5.71 6.56
C VAL A 231 -12.11 7.12 6.00
N LEU A 232 -10.97 7.72 5.72
CA LEU A 232 -10.86 9.01 5.06
C LEU A 232 -10.64 8.78 3.57
N HIS A 233 -11.18 9.65 2.73
CA HIS A 233 -10.97 9.57 1.28
C HIS A 233 -10.68 10.94 0.66
N SER A 234 -9.68 10.97 -0.21
CA SER A 234 -9.38 12.09 -1.09
C SER A 234 -9.53 11.68 -2.56
N ALA A 235 -10.17 12.56 -3.36
CA ALA A 235 -10.30 12.42 -4.81
C ALA A 235 -9.27 13.26 -5.60
N ASP A 236 -8.34 13.90 -4.88
CA ASP A 236 -7.42 14.92 -5.39
C ASP A 236 -5.99 14.72 -4.87
N ARG A 237 -5.58 13.45 -4.71
CA ARG A 237 -4.23 13.05 -4.28
C ARG A 237 -3.83 13.62 -2.92
N GLY A 238 -4.75 13.59 -1.97
CA GLY A 238 -4.52 13.90 -0.57
C GLY A 238 -4.64 15.39 -0.20
N LEU A 239 -5.17 16.24 -1.07
CA LEU A 239 -5.34 17.68 -0.79
C LEU A 239 -6.59 17.96 0.03
N THR A 240 -7.72 17.31 -0.29
CA THR A 240 -8.97 17.43 0.47
C THR A 240 -9.54 16.05 0.80
N TRP A 241 -10.10 15.92 2.00
CA TRP A 241 -10.55 14.64 2.54
C TRP A 241 -12.00 14.72 3.05
N ARG A 242 -12.76 13.66 2.77
CA ARG A 242 -13.99 13.35 3.48
C ARG A 242 -13.75 12.23 4.47
N VAL A 243 -14.58 12.14 5.50
CA VAL A 243 -14.52 11.09 6.52
C VAL A 243 -15.82 10.29 6.48
N ALA A 244 -15.71 8.97 6.62
CA ALA A 244 -16.81 8.09 6.94
C ALA A 244 -16.42 7.19 8.11
N GLU A 245 -17.35 6.94 9.01
CA GLU A 245 -17.18 5.88 10.00
C GLU A 245 -17.29 4.52 9.31
N SER A 246 -16.39 3.60 9.68
CA SER A 246 -16.53 2.19 9.31
C SER A 246 -17.44 1.48 10.31
N THR A 247 -17.71 0.20 10.08
CA THR A 247 -18.40 -0.68 11.05
C THR A 247 -17.44 -1.65 11.73
N VAL A 248 -16.13 -1.45 11.58
CA VAL A 248 -15.09 -2.28 12.22
C VAL A 248 -14.95 -1.84 13.69
N PRO A 249 -14.62 -2.74 14.64
CA PRO A 249 -14.51 -2.39 16.06
C PRO A 249 -13.63 -1.17 16.32
N ALA A 250 -14.02 -0.36 17.30
CA ALA A 250 -13.37 0.88 17.69
C ALA A 250 -13.48 1.12 19.21
N GLY A 251 -13.11 2.31 19.68
CA GLY A 251 -13.27 2.74 21.08
C GLY A 251 -12.22 2.18 22.03
N ASP A 252 -11.14 1.63 21.50
CA ASP A 252 -10.00 1.08 22.24
C ASP A 252 -8.74 1.27 21.37
N PRO A 253 -7.59 1.67 21.93
CA PRO A 253 -6.32 1.81 21.20
C PRO A 253 -5.93 0.58 20.36
N ALA A 254 -6.38 -0.62 20.77
CA ALA A 254 -6.08 -1.86 20.07
C ALA A 254 -7.01 -2.16 18.87
N ARG A 255 -7.98 -1.28 18.59
CA ARG A 255 -9.07 -1.54 17.65
C ARG A 255 -9.14 -0.54 16.50
N GLY A 256 -9.44 -1.05 15.30
CA GLY A 256 -9.78 -0.21 14.16
C GLY A 256 -9.69 -0.92 12.83
N VAL A 257 -9.62 -0.13 11.75
CA VAL A 257 -9.35 -0.63 10.40
C VAL A 257 -7.84 -0.71 10.20
N PHE A 258 -7.33 -1.90 9.89
CA PHE A 258 -5.88 -2.15 9.71
C PHE A 258 -5.48 -2.21 8.25
N ALA A 259 -6.39 -2.63 7.38
CA ALA A 259 -6.15 -2.67 5.94
C ALA A 259 -7.40 -2.31 5.14
N LEU A 260 -7.16 -1.61 4.04
CA LEU A 260 -8.13 -1.35 3.00
C LEU A 260 -7.76 -2.08 1.73
N ALA A 261 -8.75 -2.39 0.91
CA ALA A 261 -8.54 -2.84 -0.46
C ALA A 261 -9.62 -2.27 -1.37
N PHE A 262 -9.24 -1.39 -2.29
CA PHE A 262 -10.15 -0.82 -3.29
C PHE A 262 -9.85 -1.41 -4.65
N ARG A 263 -10.86 -2.03 -5.28
CA ARG A 263 -10.73 -2.54 -6.65
C ARG A 263 -10.91 -1.43 -7.68
N ASP A 264 -11.78 -0.49 -7.34
CA ASP A 264 -12.16 0.63 -8.16
C ASP A 264 -12.65 1.76 -7.25
N ARG A 265 -13.04 2.89 -7.85
CA ARG A 265 -13.48 4.11 -7.14
C ARG A 265 -14.73 3.94 -6.28
N ALA A 266 -15.45 2.82 -6.42
CA ALA A 266 -16.71 2.57 -5.73
C ALA A 266 -16.58 1.43 -4.71
N ARG A 267 -15.83 0.38 -5.01
CA ARG A 267 -15.86 -0.88 -4.28
C ARG A 267 -14.63 -1.04 -3.39
N GLY A 268 -14.87 -0.90 -2.09
CA GLY A 268 -13.85 -0.99 -1.05
C GLY A 268 -14.14 -2.09 -0.03
N LEU A 269 -13.07 -2.68 0.47
CA LEU A 269 -13.06 -3.55 1.64
C LEU A 269 -12.30 -2.84 2.75
N ALA A 270 -12.77 -3.00 3.98
CA ALA A 270 -12.06 -2.61 5.19
C ALA A 270 -12.00 -3.84 6.09
N VAL A 271 -10.81 -4.21 6.52
CA VAL A 271 -10.60 -5.28 7.49
C VAL A 271 -9.81 -4.78 8.69
N GLY A 272 -10.04 -5.40 9.83
CA GLY A 272 -9.41 -4.99 11.07
C GLY A 272 -9.95 -5.78 12.25
N GLY A 273 -10.15 -5.13 13.39
CA GLY A 273 -10.61 -5.79 14.61
C GLY A 273 -9.79 -5.37 15.82
N ASP A 274 -9.55 -6.29 16.74
CA ASP A 274 -8.74 -6.12 17.95
C ASP A 274 -7.45 -6.92 17.81
N TYR A 275 -6.28 -6.26 17.78
CA TYR A 275 -5.01 -6.95 17.50
C TYR A 275 -4.51 -7.81 18.67
N ARG A 276 -5.11 -7.69 19.87
CA ARG A 276 -4.65 -8.42 21.05
C ARG A 276 -4.85 -9.92 20.89
N THR A 277 -3.82 -10.68 21.23
CA THR A 277 -3.84 -12.14 21.16
C THR A 277 -5.04 -12.72 21.91
N GLY A 278 -5.77 -13.62 21.25
CA GLY A 278 -6.92 -14.32 21.84
C GLY A 278 -8.23 -13.53 21.87
N GLN A 279 -8.25 -12.27 21.44
CA GLN A 279 -9.49 -11.50 21.33
C GLN A 279 -10.24 -11.84 20.04
N ALA A 280 -11.53 -12.11 20.17
CA ALA A 280 -12.41 -12.29 19.02
C ALA A 280 -12.65 -10.95 18.32
N SER A 281 -12.77 -10.97 17.00
CA SER A 281 -13.15 -9.78 16.22
C SER A 281 -14.35 -10.10 15.33
N PRO A 282 -15.54 -10.39 15.91
CA PRO A 282 -16.71 -10.86 15.15
C PRO A 282 -17.32 -9.79 14.22
N GLN A 283 -16.69 -8.62 14.11
CA GLN A 283 -17.07 -7.52 13.21
C GLN A 283 -15.85 -7.03 12.39
N ALA A 284 -14.85 -7.90 12.17
CA ALA A 284 -13.55 -7.59 11.55
C ALA A 284 -13.58 -7.17 10.07
N ALA A 285 -14.76 -7.01 9.45
CA ALA A 285 -14.86 -6.64 8.04
C ALA A 285 -16.08 -5.75 7.73
N ALA A 286 -15.85 -4.77 6.87
CA ALA A 286 -16.85 -3.89 6.30
C ALA A 286 -16.66 -3.74 4.78
N VAL A 287 -17.73 -3.45 4.07
CA VAL A 287 -17.75 -3.25 2.62
C VAL A 287 -18.36 -1.92 2.25
N SER A 288 -17.84 -1.31 1.19
CA SER A 288 -18.41 -0.12 0.58
C SER A 288 -18.65 -0.35 -0.90
N SER A 289 -19.73 0.23 -1.42
CA SER A 289 -20.08 0.25 -2.85
C SER A 289 -20.21 1.66 -3.42
N ASP A 290 -19.88 2.69 -2.65
CA ASP A 290 -20.03 4.11 -2.98
C ASP A 290 -18.74 4.92 -2.77
N GLY A 291 -17.59 4.24 -2.80
CA GLY A 291 -16.26 4.84 -2.68
C GLY A 291 -15.89 5.17 -1.24
N GLY A 292 -16.39 4.41 -0.27
CA GLY A 292 -16.16 4.65 1.16
C GLY A 292 -16.94 5.83 1.72
N ARG A 293 -18.06 6.24 1.11
CA ARG A 293 -18.98 7.22 1.72
C ARG A 293 -19.83 6.55 2.79
N THR A 294 -20.22 5.30 2.56
CA THR A 294 -20.89 4.45 3.55
C THR A 294 -20.23 3.08 3.61
N TRP A 295 -20.32 2.46 4.80
CA TRP A 295 -19.76 1.14 5.08
C TRP A 295 -20.83 0.26 5.70
N ARG A 296 -20.93 -0.98 5.22
CA ARG A 296 -21.82 -2.01 5.76
C ARG A 296 -20.98 -3.16 6.31
N ARG A 297 -21.32 -3.64 7.49
CA ARG A 297 -20.71 -4.84 8.08
C ARG A 297 -20.88 -6.05 7.15
N ALA A 298 -19.86 -6.89 7.06
CA ALA A 298 -20.00 -8.22 6.46
C ALA A 298 -21.01 -9.05 7.27
N ALA A 299 -21.92 -9.76 6.58
CA ALA A 299 -22.90 -10.64 7.22
C ALA A 299 -22.20 -11.81 7.94
N ALA A 300 -21.11 -12.31 7.35
CA ALA A 300 -20.19 -13.26 7.96
C ALA A 300 -18.75 -12.70 7.83
N PRO A 301 -18.24 -11.95 8.83
CA PRO A 301 -16.87 -11.43 8.79
C PRO A 301 -15.84 -12.51 9.16
N PRO A 302 -14.53 -12.27 8.93
CA PRO A 302 -13.47 -13.08 9.51
C PRO A 302 -13.65 -13.22 11.04
N PRO A 303 -13.33 -14.37 11.63
CA PRO A 303 -13.57 -14.63 13.05
C PRO A 303 -12.59 -13.87 13.98
N ALA A 304 -11.50 -13.36 13.43
CA ALA A 304 -10.42 -12.69 14.15
C ALA A 304 -9.90 -11.51 13.33
N TYR A 305 -9.05 -10.70 13.95
CA TYR A 305 -8.50 -9.53 13.28
C TYR A 305 -7.68 -9.91 12.04
N ARG A 306 -7.75 -9.07 11.00
CA ARG A 306 -6.95 -9.19 9.78
C ARG A 306 -6.17 -7.90 9.58
N SER A 307 -4.88 -8.06 9.26
CA SER A 307 -3.92 -6.98 9.09
C SER A 307 -3.72 -6.60 7.62
N GLY A 308 -4.05 -7.48 6.68
CA GLY A 308 -3.91 -7.20 5.25
C GLY A 308 -5.10 -7.70 4.43
N ALA A 309 -5.37 -7.05 3.30
CA ALA A 309 -6.41 -7.44 2.35
C ALA A 309 -6.04 -7.11 0.90
N ALA A 310 -6.37 -7.99 -0.03
CA ALA A 310 -6.15 -7.78 -1.46
C ALA A 310 -7.28 -8.35 -2.30
N TRP A 311 -7.68 -7.61 -3.33
CA TRP A 311 -8.59 -8.14 -4.36
C TRP A 311 -7.86 -9.15 -5.23
N PHE A 312 -8.53 -10.26 -5.55
CA PHE A 312 -8.01 -11.17 -6.57
C PHE A 312 -8.18 -10.51 -7.95
N PRO A 313 -7.11 -10.37 -8.75
CA PRO A 313 -7.15 -9.65 -10.02
C PRO A 313 -8.23 -10.17 -10.96
N TYR A 314 -8.92 -9.24 -11.63
CA TYR A 314 -10.04 -9.48 -12.56
C TYR A 314 -11.30 -10.13 -11.97
N SER A 315 -11.26 -10.59 -10.71
CA SER A 315 -12.46 -11.12 -10.06
C SER A 315 -13.43 -9.99 -9.66
N ARG A 316 -14.72 -10.27 -9.85
CA ARG A 316 -15.79 -9.35 -9.45
C ARG A 316 -16.20 -9.47 -7.98
N GLY A 317 -15.77 -10.51 -7.27
CA GLY A 317 -16.17 -10.73 -5.88
C GLY A 317 -15.12 -11.40 -5.01
N THR A 318 -13.98 -11.79 -5.57
CA THR A 318 -12.95 -12.53 -4.82
C THR A 318 -11.92 -11.59 -4.22
N ALA A 319 -11.72 -11.70 -2.91
CA ALA A 319 -10.64 -11.04 -2.20
C ALA A 319 -10.14 -11.93 -1.06
N LEU A 320 -8.91 -11.66 -0.63
CA LEU A 320 -8.22 -12.32 0.47
C LEU A 320 -8.07 -11.33 1.62
N ALA A 321 -8.14 -11.83 2.84
CA ALA A 321 -7.76 -11.11 4.04
C ALA A 321 -6.85 -12.00 4.87
N VAL A 322 -5.71 -11.48 5.31
CA VAL A 322 -4.71 -12.21 6.09
C VAL A 322 -4.52 -11.58 7.46
N GLY A 323 -4.14 -12.41 8.42
CA GLY A 323 -3.71 -11.96 9.73
C GLY A 323 -2.98 -13.06 10.48
N PRO A 324 -2.53 -12.80 11.72
CA PRO A 324 -1.71 -13.75 12.50
C PRO A 324 -2.37 -15.10 12.78
N THR A 325 -3.70 -15.18 12.67
CA THR A 325 -4.46 -16.41 12.96
C THR A 325 -4.97 -17.14 11.73
N GLY A 326 -4.80 -16.59 10.52
CA GLY A 326 -5.24 -17.27 9.31
C GLY A 326 -5.48 -16.36 8.12
N THR A 327 -5.89 -17.00 7.03
CA THR A 327 -6.39 -16.34 5.82
C THR A 327 -7.87 -16.62 5.64
N ASP A 328 -8.63 -15.61 5.28
CA ASP A 328 -10.03 -15.71 4.90
C ASP A 328 -10.20 -15.26 3.45
N VAL A 329 -11.20 -15.83 2.78
CA VAL A 329 -11.56 -15.51 1.41
C VAL A 329 -13.02 -15.12 1.33
N THR A 330 -13.31 -14.09 0.56
CA THR A 330 -14.66 -13.77 0.11
C THR A 330 -14.80 -14.09 -1.37
N THR A 331 -16.03 -14.37 -1.82
CA THR A 331 -16.36 -14.53 -3.26
C THR A 331 -17.57 -13.69 -3.67
N ASP A 332 -18.17 -12.97 -2.72
CA ASP A 332 -19.33 -12.09 -2.89
C ASP A 332 -18.99 -10.61 -2.68
N GLY A 333 -17.71 -10.26 -2.79
CA GLY A 333 -17.23 -8.88 -2.66
C GLY A 333 -17.16 -8.37 -1.23
N GLY A 334 -16.88 -9.27 -0.27
CA GLY A 334 -16.70 -8.96 1.14
C GLY A 334 -17.97 -9.06 1.98
N GLY A 335 -19.10 -9.47 1.39
CA GLY A 335 -20.36 -9.67 2.12
C GLY A 335 -20.25 -10.82 3.12
N SER A 336 -19.58 -11.89 2.73
CA SER A 336 -19.33 -13.09 3.54
C SER A 336 -17.90 -13.57 3.32
N TRP A 337 -17.26 -13.96 4.41
CA TRP A 337 -15.89 -14.47 4.48
C TRP A 337 -15.91 -15.90 5.01
N ARG A 338 -15.04 -16.74 4.45
CA ARG A 338 -14.82 -18.10 4.92
C ARG A 338 -13.31 -18.32 5.14
N PRO A 339 -12.91 -19.09 6.16
CA PRO A 339 -11.51 -19.47 6.32
C PRO A 339 -11.01 -20.21 5.07
N LEU A 340 -9.82 -19.83 4.60
CA LEU A 340 -9.11 -20.53 3.52
C LEU A 340 -8.12 -21.53 4.11
N GLU A 341 -7.22 -21.04 4.98
CA GLU A 341 -6.26 -21.89 5.69
C GLU A 341 -5.74 -21.19 6.96
N PRO A 342 -5.28 -21.97 7.96
CA PRO A 342 -4.59 -21.42 9.12
C PRO A 342 -3.17 -20.98 8.75
N GLY A 343 -2.59 -20.10 9.56
CA GLY A 343 -1.23 -19.63 9.36
C GLY A 343 -1.13 -18.13 9.59
N SER A 344 0.09 -17.67 9.90
CA SER A 344 0.34 -16.29 10.30
C SER A 344 0.95 -15.53 9.14
N PHE A 345 0.21 -14.59 8.58
CA PHE A 345 0.70 -13.60 7.63
C PHE A 345 0.25 -12.21 8.10
N ASP A 346 1.09 -11.20 7.87
CA ASP A 346 0.81 -9.82 8.23
C ASP A 346 0.27 -9.02 7.03
N THR A 347 0.72 -9.33 5.81
CA THR A 347 0.37 -8.59 4.60
C THR A 347 0.12 -9.54 3.41
N VAL A 348 -0.70 -9.08 2.45
CA VAL A 348 -1.05 -9.81 1.23
C VAL A 348 -1.17 -8.81 0.08
N ASP A 349 -0.63 -9.18 -1.08
CA ASP A 349 -0.73 -8.39 -2.30
C ASP A 349 -0.86 -9.28 -3.54
N CYS A 350 -1.52 -8.79 -4.59
CA CYS A 350 -1.80 -9.55 -5.80
C CYS A 350 -1.45 -8.75 -7.07
N ALA A 351 -0.53 -9.30 -7.86
CA ALA A 351 -0.10 -8.73 -9.12
C ALA A 351 -1.11 -8.93 -10.27
N PRO A 352 -1.11 -8.09 -11.32
CA PRO A 352 -2.01 -8.22 -12.47
C PRO A 352 -1.95 -9.55 -13.22
N ASP A 353 -0.89 -10.34 -13.10
CA ASP A 353 -0.80 -11.68 -13.67
C ASP A 353 -1.36 -12.76 -12.73
N THR A 354 -2.23 -12.38 -11.80
CA THR A 354 -2.85 -13.25 -10.78
C THR A 354 -1.85 -13.86 -9.77
N GLY A 355 -0.64 -13.33 -9.69
CA GLY A 355 0.34 -13.71 -8.68
C GLY A 355 0.04 -13.06 -7.34
N CYS A 356 -0.61 -13.80 -6.44
CA CYS A 356 -0.83 -13.36 -5.07
C CYS A 356 0.26 -13.88 -4.13
N TRP A 357 0.77 -12.99 -3.29
CA TRP A 357 1.81 -13.23 -2.31
C TRP A 357 1.31 -12.86 -0.92
N ALA A 358 1.83 -13.52 0.11
CA ALA A 358 1.62 -13.14 1.49
C ALA A 358 2.94 -13.22 2.26
N ALA A 359 3.14 -12.33 3.24
CA ALA A 359 4.35 -12.25 4.04
C ALA A 359 4.02 -12.01 5.52
N GLY A 360 4.88 -12.44 6.43
CA GLY A 360 4.63 -12.31 7.87
C GLY A 360 5.82 -12.66 8.76
N GLU A 361 5.52 -13.16 9.95
CA GLU A 361 6.51 -13.48 10.98
C GLU A 361 7.51 -14.57 10.57
N LYS A 362 8.68 -14.60 11.26
CA LYS A 362 9.67 -15.68 11.16
C LYS A 362 10.14 -15.95 9.72
N GLY A 363 10.30 -14.88 8.94
CA GLY A 363 10.72 -14.93 7.55
C GLY A 363 9.71 -15.55 6.58
N ARG A 364 8.46 -15.73 7.00
CA ARG A 364 7.44 -16.43 6.21
C ARG A 364 7.06 -15.57 5.02
N VAL A 365 7.23 -16.13 3.82
CA VAL A 365 6.65 -15.62 2.56
C VAL A 365 6.01 -16.79 1.84
N ALA A 366 4.89 -16.55 1.17
CA ALA A 366 4.17 -17.56 0.42
C ALA A 366 3.58 -17.00 -0.86
N ARG A 367 3.34 -17.89 -1.82
CA ARG A 367 2.60 -17.59 -3.05
C ARG A 367 1.33 -18.43 -3.07
N LEU A 368 0.22 -17.83 -3.52
CA LEU A 368 -1.04 -18.56 -3.68
C LEU A 368 -0.93 -19.47 -4.90
N GLU A 369 -1.11 -20.78 -4.69
CA GLU A 369 -0.96 -21.81 -5.72
C GLU A 369 -2.12 -22.82 -5.63
N ARG A 370 -2.46 -23.49 -6.73
CA ARG A 370 -3.39 -24.62 -6.69
C ARG A 370 -2.68 -25.82 -6.05
N ARG A 371 -3.38 -26.51 -5.15
CA ARG A 371 -2.97 -27.75 -4.48
C ARG A 371 -3.71 -28.94 -5.05
#